data_AF-A0A7J3E357-F1
#
_entry.id   AF-A0A7J3E357-F1
#
_cell.length_a   1.000
_cell.length_b   1.000
_cell.length_c   1.000
_cell.angle_alpha   90.00
_cell.angle_beta   90.00
_cell.angle_gamma   90.00
#
_symmetry.space_group_name_H-M   'P 1'
#
loop_
_entity.id
_entity.type
_entity.pdbx_description
1 polymer ?
#
loop_
_entity_poly.entity_id
_entity_poly.type
_entity_poly.pdbx_seq_one_letter_code
_entity_poly.pdbx_strand_id
1 'polypeptide(L)' 'MMFWCKVFTVKHDILVAICDEELLGKKIRSKGLTITISKNFYGGEKIDEEAAKKFME' A
#
# COMPACT_ATOMS: atom_id res chain seq x y z
N MET A 1 8.92 11.68 2.18
CA MET A 1 7.50 11.39 2.51
C MET A 1 7.41 10.06 3.26
N MET A 2 6.26 9.71 3.85
CA MET A 2 6.04 8.43 4.55
C MET A 2 4.96 7.59 3.85
N PHE A 3 5.15 6.27 3.84
CA PHE A 3 4.29 5.32 3.15
C PHE A 3 3.99 4.13 4.06
N TRP A 4 2.84 3.51 3.86
CA TRP A 4 2.57 2.18 4.40
C TRP A 4 2.97 1.12 3.38
N CYS A 5 3.71 0.12 3.82
CA CYS A 5 4.14 -1.00 3.00
C CYS A 5 3.75 -2.32 3.67
N LYS A 6 3.18 -3.24 2.88
CA LYS A 6 2.92 -4.61 3.32
C LYS A 6 3.35 -5.58 2.22
N VAL A 7 4.26 -6.48 2.57
CA VAL A 7 4.71 -7.54 1.67
C VAL A 7 3.89 -8.79 1.93
N PHE A 8 3.36 -9.38 0.87
CA PHE A 8 2.64 -10.64 0.88
C PHE A 8 3.42 -11.65 0.06
N THR A 9 3.62 -12.83 0.63
CA THR A 9 4.04 -14.01 -0.13
C THR A 9 2.80 -14.81 -0.49
N VAL A 10 2.46 -14.82 -1.77
CA VAL A 10 1.46 -15.74 -2.33
C VAL A 10 2.19 -16.88 -3.02
N LYS A 11 1.50 -18.00 -3.28
CA LYS A 11 2.11 -19.31 -3.64
C LYS A 11 3.40 -19.25 -4.45
N HIS A 12 3.42 -18.48 -5.53
CA HIS A 12 4.58 -18.35 -6.42
C HIS A 12 5.03 -16.91 -6.64
N ASP A 13 4.37 -15.93 -5.99
CA ASP A 13 4.60 -14.51 -6.26
C ASP A 13 4.76 -13.72 -4.95
N ILE A 14 5.45 -12.59 -5.08
CA ILE A 14 5.57 -11.60 -4.01
C ILE A 14 4.77 -10.38 -4.43
N LEU A 15 3.82 -9.97 -3.60
CA LEU A 15 3.07 -8.74 -3.78
C LEU A 15 3.54 -7.72 -2.74
N VAL A 16 4.05 -6.59 -3.21
CA VAL A 16 4.44 -5.46 -2.38
C VAL A 16 3.35 -4.39 -2.50
N ALA A 17 2.53 -4.23 -1.45
CA ALA A 17 1.47 -3.24 -1.41
C ALA A 17 1.98 -1.96 -0.72
N ILE A 18 2.07 -0.86 -1.46
CA ILE A 18 2.50 0.45 -0.95
C ILE A 18 1.38 1.48 -1.15
N CYS A 19 1.12 2.32 -0.14
CA CYS A 19 0.28 3.51 -0.31
C CYS A 19 0.79 4.68 0.54
N ASP A 20 0.45 5.91 0.15
CA ASP A 20 0.74 7.09 0.96
C ASP A 20 0.15 6.96 2.36
N GLU A 21 0.87 7.49 3.36
CA GLU A 21 0.46 7.42 4.78
C GLU A 21 -0.98 7.90 4.99
N GLU A 22 -1.34 9.00 4.32
CA GLU A 22 -2.64 9.65 4.47
C GLU A 22 -3.80 8.91 3.81
N LEU A 23 -3.54 7.92 2.94
CA LEU A 23 -4.59 7.19 2.23
C LEU A 23 -5.14 6.02 3.05
N LEU A 24 -4.42 5.56 4.07
CA LEU A 24 -4.81 4.38 4.85
C LEU A 24 -6.16 4.58 5.55
N GLY A 25 -7.11 3.69 5.25
CA GLY A 25 -8.47 3.73 5.77
C GLY A 25 -9.44 4.63 4.98
N LYS A 26 -8.97 5.39 3.99
CA LYS A 26 -9.84 6.21 3.14
C LYS A 26 -10.60 5.36 2.13
N LYS A 27 -11.75 5.89 1.67
CA LYS A 27 -12.53 5.35 0.54
C LYS A 27 -12.41 6.30 -0.64
N ILE A 28 -11.87 5.81 -1.74
CA ILE A 28 -11.72 6.56 -2.99
C ILE A 28 -12.89 6.19 -3.88
N ARG A 29 -13.62 7.20 -4.37
CA ARG A 29 -14.75 7.03 -5.28
C ARG A 29 -14.42 7.65 -6.63
N SER A 30 -14.54 6.88 -7.70
CA SER A 30 -14.34 7.39 -9.05
C SER A 30 -15.15 6.58 -10.06
N LYS A 31 -15.89 7.26 -10.95
CA LYS A 31 -16.62 6.68 -12.09
C LYS A 31 -17.45 5.42 -11.74
N GLY A 32 -18.17 5.45 -10.61
CA GLY A 32 -19.00 4.33 -10.14
C GLY A 32 -18.25 3.24 -9.38
N LEU A 33 -16.92 3.32 -9.27
CA LEU A 33 -16.10 2.42 -8.45
C LEU A 33 -15.82 3.04 -7.08
N THR A 34 -15.94 2.23 -6.02
CA THR A 34 -15.50 2.60 -4.67
C THR A 34 -14.40 1.65 -4.22
N ILE A 35 -13.19 2.17 -4.04
CA ILE A 35 -12.04 1.44 -3.51
C ILE A 35 -11.85 1.82 -2.05
N THR A 36 -11.73 0.84 -1.16
CA THR A 36 -11.38 1.08 0.24
C THR A 36 -9.92 0.72 0.45
N ILE A 37 -9.11 1.68 0.88
CA ILE A 37 -7.69 1.44 1.22
C ILE A 37 -7.66 0.82 2.62
N SER A 38 -7.88 -0.50 2.69
CA SER A 38 -8.07 -1.16 3.99
C SER A 38 -6.76 -1.27 4.78
N LYS A 39 -6.84 -1.07 6.10
CA LYS A 39 -5.72 -1.30 7.02
C LYS A 39 -5.23 -2.75 6.97
N ASN A 40 -6.10 -3.71 6.69
CA ASN A 40 -5.71 -5.11 6.63
C ASN A 40 -4.82 -5.41 5.40
N PHE A 41 -5.06 -4.72 4.28
CA PHE A 41 -4.31 -4.92 3.05
C PHE A 41 -3.05 -4.04 2.97
N TYR A 42 -3.12 -2.77 3.38
CA TYR A 42 -2.00 -1.83 3.26
C TYR A 42 -1.26 -1.56 4.58
N GLY A 43 -1.91 -1.76 5.73
CA GLY A 43 -1.35 -1.45 7.05
C GLY A 43 -0.34 -2.48 7.53
N GLY A 44 0.85 -2.47 6.94
CA GLY A 44 2.04 -3.18 7.42
C GLY A 44 2.98 -2.24 8.16
N GLU A 45 4.17 -2.04 7.62
CA GLU A 45 5.22 -1.19 8.18
C GLU A 45 5.18 0.22 7.56
N LYS A 46 5.60 1.23 8.34
CA LYS A 46 5.83 2.56 7.78
C LYS A 46 7.25 2.63 7.23
N ILE A 47 7.37 3.10 5.99
CA ILE A 47 8.65 3.27 5.30
C ILE A 47 8.78 4.68 4.75
N ASP A 48 10.02 5.13 4.55
CA ASP A 48 10.31 6.39 3.89
C ASP A 48 10.34 6.25 2.36
N GLU A 49 10.58 7.37 1.69
CA GLU A 49 10.60 7.45 0.23
C GLU A 49 11.77 6.69 -0.40
N GLU A 50 12.94 6.65 0.24
CA GLU A 50 14.09 5.90 -0.28
C GLU A 50 13.82 4.39 -0.24
N ALA A 51 13.28 3.89 0.88
CA ALA A 51 12.86 2.51 1.00
C ALA A 51 11.74 2.16 0.00
N ALA A 52 10.75 3.04 -0.19
CA ALA A 52 9.67 2.81 -1.14
C ALA A 52 10.18 2.68 -2.58
N LYS A 53 11.14 3.53 -2.99
CA LYS A 53 11.76 3.45 -4.32
C LYS A 53 12.52 2.14 -4.52
N LYS A 54 13.29 1.70 -3.52
CA LYS A 54 14.03 0.42 -3.57
C LYS A 54 13.13 -0.80 -3.77
N PHE A 55 11.87 -0.75 -3.30
CA PHE A 55 10.90 -1.83 -3.54
C PHE A 55 10.29 -1.82 -4.95
N MET A 56 10.44 -0.72 -5.70
CA MET A 56 9.84 -0.52 -7.03
C MET A 56 10.86 -0.60 -8.18
N GLU A 57 12.16 -0.54 -7.88
CA GLU A 57 13.27 -0.76 -8.83
C GLU A 57 13.44 -2.24 -9.22
#